data_AF-A0A7I4DG23-F1
#
_entry.id   AF-A0A7I4DG23-F1
#
_cell.length_a   1.000
_cell.length_b   1.000
_cell.length_c   1.000
_cell.angle_alpha   90.00
_cell.angle_beta   90.00
_cell.angle_gamma   90.00
#
_symmetry.space_group_name_H-M   'P 1'
#
loop_
_entity.id
_entity.type
_entity.pdbx_description
1 polymer ?
#
loop_
_entity_poly.entity_id
_entity_poly.type
_entity_poly.pdbx_seq_one_letter_code
_entity_poly.pdbx_strand_id
1 'polypeptide(L)'
;MGFVAWWYAWTHALLYMSPYVYSAIGIAISIGVSVLGASWGIYVTGSSLIGAAIKAPRITSKNLISVIFCEAVAIYGVIVAIILQTKLEAAKQPFHPDSMRAGYSLFTSGIIVGFANLLCGSGTVSDPHL
;
A
#
# COMPACT_ATOMS: atom_id res chain seq x y z
N MET A 1 5.51 33.42 -20.09
CA MET A 1 4.49 32.61 -20.80
C MET A 1 4.64 31.09 -20.60
N GLY A 2 5.83 30.55 -20.27
CA GLY A 2 6.04 29.09 -20.14
C GLY A 2 5.39 28.40 -18.93
N PHE A 3 5.29 29.07 -17.76
CA PHE A 3 4.73 28.45 -16.55
C PHE A 3 3.23 28.13 -16.67
N VAL A 4 2.45 29.01 -17.28
CA VAL A 4 1.02 28.80 -17.52
C VAL A 4 0.79 27.69 -18.55
N ALA A 5 1.57 27.66 -19.63
CA ALA A 5 1.49 26.58 -20.62
C ALA A 5 1.84 25.20 -20.02
N TRP A 6 2.83 25.14 -19.13
CA TRP A 6 3.19 23.93 -18.40
C TRP A 6 2.07 23.46 -17.48
N TRP A 7 1.46 24.38 -16.72
CA TRP A 7 0.31 24.08 -15.87
C TRP A 7 -0.88 23.54 -16.67
N TYR A 8 -1.22 24.17 -17.80
CA TYR A 8 -2.26 23.70 -18.71
C TYR A 8 -1.94 22.31 -19.28
N ALA A 9 -0.69 22.05 -19.63
CA ALA A 9 -0.28 20.74 -20.15
C ALA A 9 -0.53 19.62 -19.11
N TRP A 10 -0.23 19.86 -17.83
CA TRP A 10 -0.50 18.88 -16.77
C TRP A 10 -1.97 18.68 -16.49
N THR A 11 -2.76 19.75 -16.46
CA THR A 11 -4.21 19.62 -16.24
C THR A 11 -4.89 18.92 -17.41
N HIS A 12 -4.50 19.20 -18.66
CA HIS A 12 -4.97 18.45 -19.81
C HIS A 12 -4.56 16.98 -19.73
N ALA A 13 -3.29 16.68 -19.42
CA ALA A 13 -2.83 15.30 -19.26
C ALA A 13 -3.65 14.52 -18.21
N LEU A 14 -3.91 15.12 -17.05
CA LEU A 14 -4.68 14.49 -15.96
C LEU A 14 -6.16 14.32 -16.32
N LEU A 15 -6.75 15.26 -17.06
CA LEU A 15 -8.16 15.20 -17.45
C LEU A 15 -8.43 14.23 -18.62
N TYR A 16 -7.43 13.98 -19.48
CA TYR A 16 -7.53 13.01 -20.58
C TYR A 16 -7.17 11.57 -20.18
N MET A 17 -6.64 11.34 -18.97
CA MET A 17 -6.35 9.99 -18.48
C MET A 17 -7.65 9.20 -18.22
N SER A 18 -7.68 7.94 -18.67
CA SER A 18 -8.83 7.07 -18.49
C SER A 18 -9.02 6.68 -17.02
N PRO A 19 -10.27 6.46 -16.55
CA PRO A 19 -10.53 6.05 -15.16
C PRO A 19 -9.89 4.70 -14.80
N TYR A 20 -9.61 3.86 -15.80
CA TYR A 20 -8.87 2.61 -15.61
C TYR A 20 -7.43 2.86 -15.17
N VAL A 21 -6.75 3.86 -15.72
CA VAL A 21 -5.38 4.20 -15.35
C VAL A 21 -5.32 4.68 -13.90
N TYR A 22 -6.23 5.57 -13.50
CA TYR A 22 -6.34 6.02 -12.11
C TYR A 22 -6.57 4.86 -11.14
N SER A 23 -7.48 3.95 -11.47
CA SER A 23 -7.78 2.78 -10.63
C SER A 23 -6.57 1.84 -10.53
N ALA A 24 -5.91 1.55 -11.66
CA ALA A 24 -4.75 0.68 -11.71
C ALA A 24 -3.57 1.24 -10.89
N ILE A 25 -3.34 2.56 -10.95
CA ILE A 25 -2.33 3.22 -10.12
C ILE A 25 -2.69 3.08 -8.63
N GLY A 26 -3.96 3.28 -8.26
CA GLY A 26 -4.42 3.09 -6.89
C GLY A 26 -4.16 1.68 -6.35
N ILE A 27 -4.49 0.66 -7.15
CA ILE A 27 -4.26 -0.76 -6.82
C ILE A 27 -2.76 -1.05 -6.66
N ALA A 28 -1.93 -0.56 -7.58
CA ALA A 28 -0.48 -0.73 -7.53
C ALA A 28 0.14 -0.05 -6.30
N ILE A 29 -0.30 1.16 -5.94
CA ILE A 29 0.15 1.87 -4.75
C ILE A 29 -0.29 1.11 -3.48
N SER A 30 -1.52 0.62 -3.43
CA SER A 30 -2.05 -0.14 -2.29
C SER A 30 -1.13 -1.32 -1.93
N ILE A 31 -0.83 -2.18 -2.91
CA ILE A 31 0.01 -3.36 -2.67
C ILE A 31 1.48 -2.98 -2.48
N GLY A 32 2.01 -2.08 -3.31
CA GLY A 32 3.42 -1.69 -3.25
C GLY A 32 3.80 -1.06 -1.92
N VAL A 33 3.04 -0.07 -1.46
CA VAL A 33 3.35 0.64 -0.21
C VAL A 33 3.09 -0.25 1.02
N SER A 34 2.10 -1.16 0.96
CA SER A 34 1.87 -2.15 2.03
C SER A 34 3.07 -3.11 2.19
N VAL A 35 3.57 -3.67 1.09
CA VAL A 35 4.71 -4.62 1.12
C VAL A 35 6.00 -3.91 1.53
N LEU A 36 6.20 -2.66 1.11
CA LEU A 36 7.34 -1.85 1.55
C LEU A 36 7.34 -1.65 3.07
N GLY A 37 6.18 -1.37 3.68
CA GLY A 37 6.06 -1.24 5.13
C GLY A 37 6.34 -2.53 5.88
N ALA A 38 5.83 -3.65 5.39
CA ALA A 38 6.12 -4.96 5.99
C ALA A 38 7.62 -5.30 5.89
N SER A 39 8.22 -5.10 4.71
CA SER A 39 9.64 -5.35 4.49
C SER A 39 10.53 -4.51 5.42
N TRP A 40 10.15 -3.25 5.65
CA TRP A 40 10.85 -2.37 6.58
C TRP A 40 10.79 -2.89 8.01
N GLY A 41 9.61 -3.31 8.48
CA GLY A 41 9.46 -3.82 9.84
C GLY A 41 10.23 -5.13 10.08
N ILE A 42 10.24 -6.02 9.08
CA ILE A 42 11.00 -7.27 9.10
C ILE A 42 12.50 -7.00 9.13
N TYR A 43 12.99 -6.03 8.35
CA TYR A 43 14.42 -5.69 8.32
C TYR A 43 14.92 -5.20 9.70
N VAL A 44 14.18 -4.30 10.34
CA VAL A 44 14.53 -3.76 11.67
C VAL A 44 14.46 -4.85 12.75
N THR A 45 13.41 -5.67 12.73
CA THR A 45 13.25 -6.76 13.70
C THR A 45 14.29 -7.87 13.49
N GLY A 46 14.54 -8.25 12.24
CA GLY A 46 15.45 -9.32 11.86
C GLY A 46 16.90 -9.04 12.23
N SER A 47 17.38 -7.81 12.01
CA SER A 47 18.72 -7.40 12.42
C SER A 47 18.92 -7.48 13.95
N SER A 48 17.93 -7.06 14.72
CA SER A 48 17.93 -7.14 16.18
C SER A 48 17.84 -8.59 16.69
N LEU A 49 17.04 -9.42 16.03
CA LEU A 49 16.84 -10.83 16.37
C LEU A 49 18.13 -11.63 16.23
N ILE A 50 18.85 -11.48 15.12
CA ILE A 50 20.08 -12.22 14.85
C ILE A 50 21.17 -11.86 15.87
N GLY A 51 21.29 -10.57 16.23
CA GLY A 51 22.23 -10.13 17.27
C GLY A 51 21.93 -10.72 18.64
N ALA A 52 20.65 -10.82 19.01
CA ALA A 52 20.24 -11.37 20.30
C ALA A 52 20.31 -12.91 20.37
N ALA A 53 20.08 -13.59 19.24
CA ALA A 53 20.05 -15.05 19.12
C ALA A 53 21.38 -15.72 19.51
N ILE A 54 22.51 -15.05 19.30
CA ILE A 54 23.85 -15.57 19.62
C ILE A 54 24.04 -15.77 21.13
N LYS A 55 23.50 -14.84 21.95
CA LYS A 55 23.71 -14.85 23.40
C LYS A 55 22.59 -15.55 24.17
N ALA A 56 21.37 -15.54 23.63
CA ALA A 56 20.24 -16.24 24.20
C ALA A 56 19.32 -16.74 23.07
N PRO A 57 19.31 -18.04 22.74
CA PRO A 57 18.45 -18.56 21.66
C PRO A 57 16.98 -18.65 22.07
N ARG A 58 16.64 -18.62 23.36
CA ARG A 58 15.23 -18.72 23.84
C ARG A 58 14.37 -17.48 23.57
N ILE A 59 14.98 -16.36 23.20
CA ILE A 59 14.27 -15.09 22.92
C ILE A 59 13.81 -15.00 21.45
N THR A 60 14.27 -15.89 20.57
CA THR A 60 13.84 -15.88 19.16
C THR A 60 12.35 -16.21 18.99
N SER A 61 11.83 -17.14 19.80
CA SER A 61 10.43 -17.58 19.72
C SER A 61 9.41 -16.48 20.08
N LYS A 62 9.78 -15.55 20.99
CA LYS A 62 8.89 -14.45 21.39
C LYS A 62 8.91 -13.32 20.34
N ASN A 63 10.09 -13.00 19.83
CA ASN A 63 10.26 -11.94 18.83
C ASN A 63 9.82 -12.36 17.41
N LEU A 64 9.54 -13.64 17.16
CA LEU A 64 8.94 -14.10 15.91
C LEU A 64 7.49 -13.61 15.74
N ILE A 65 6.81 -13.30 16.85
CA ILE A 65 5.42 -12.84 16.84
C ILE A 65 5.29 -11.51 16.08
N SER A 66 6.20 -10.54 16.31
CA SER A 66 6.17 -9.25 15.61
C SER A 66 6.40 -9.37 14.09
N VAL A 67 7.22 -10.33 13.65
CA VAL A 67 7.44 -10.64 12.22
C VAL A 67 6.14 -11.14 11.58
N ILE A 68 5.40 -12.03 12.25
CA ILE A 68 4.13 -12.56 11.75
C ILE A 68 3.08 -11.45 11.62
N PHE A 69 3.02 -10.51 12.57
CA PHE A 69 2.14 -9.34 12.45
C PHE A 69 2.49 -8.44 11.28
N CYS A 70 3.78 -8.25 11.00
CA CYS A 70 4.25 -7.49 9.84
C CYS A 70 3.81 -8.15 8.51
N GLU A 71 3.91 -9.48 8.41
CA GLU A 71 3.42 -10.27 7.27
C GLU A 71 1.89 -10.19 7.11
N ALA A 72 1.14 -10.25 8.22
CA ALA A 72 -0.32 -10.13 8.18
C ALA A 72 -0.79 -8.79 7.59
N VAL A 73 -0.08 -7.69 7.87
CA VAL A 73 -0.36 -6.37 7.29
C VAL A 73 -0.11 -6.36 5.77
N ALA A 74 0.94 -7.04 5.29
CA ALA A 74 1.17 -7.19 3.85
C ALA A 74 0.04 -7.97 3.16
N ILE A 75 -0.39 -9.09 3.75
CA ILE A 75 -1.49 -9.91 3.23
C ILE A 75 -2.79 -9.09 3.16
N TYR A 76 -3.06 -8.26 4.16
CA TYR A 76 -4.21 -7.35 4.12
C TYR A 76 -4.16 -6.40 2.90
N GLY A 77 -3.00 -5.80 2.63
CA GLY A 77 -2.78 -4.97 1.44
C GLY A 77 -3.00 -5.71 0.10
N VAL A 78 -2.58 -6.97 0.01
CA VAL A 78 -2.81 -7.83 -1.16
C VAL A 78 -4.29 -8.14 -1.36
N ILE A 79 -5.00 -8.52 -0.29
CA ILE A 79 -6.43 -8.83 -0.35
C ILE A 79 -7.22 -7.60 -0.80
N VAL A 80 -6.92 -6.41 -0.26
CA VAL A 80 -7.58 -5.16 -0.67
C VAL A 80 -7.31 -4.86 -2.14
N ALA A 81 -6.07 -5.02 -2.62
CA ALA A 81 -5.74 -4.82 -4.03
C ALA A 81 -6.56 -5.73 -4.97
N ILE A 82 -6.72 -7.01 -4.61
CA ILE A 82 -7.57 -7.97 -5.35
C ILE A 82 -9.02 -7.50 -5.37
N ILE A 83 -9.57 -7.09 -4.23
CA ILE A 83 -10.95 -6.60 -4.14
C ILE A 83 -11.15 -5.37 -5.04
N LEU A 84 -10.23 -4.39 -5.01
CA LEU A 84 -10.30 -3.20 -5.85
C LEU A 84 -10.23 -3.54 -7.35
N GLN A 85 -9.42 -4.54 -7.73
CA GLN A 85 -9.35 -5.02 -9.11
C GLN A 85 -10.70 -5.61 -9.57
N THR A 86 -11.38 -6.40 -8.74
CA THR A 86 -12.71 -6.93 -9.11
C THR A 86 -13.76 -5.82 -9.32
N LYS A 87 -13.63 -4.69 -8.61
CA LYS A 87 -14.51 -3.53 -8.79
C LYS A 87 -14.22 -2.76 -10.08
N LEU A 88 -12.97 -2.77 -10.53
CA LEU A 88 -12.58 -2.18 -11.81
C LEU A 88 -13.18 -2.97 -12.99
N GLU A 89 -13.12 -4.30 -12.94
CA GLU A 89 -13.67 -5.18 -13.98
C GLU A 89 -15.19 -5.12 -14.08
N ALA A 90 -15.88 -4.79 -12.99
CA ALA A 90 -17.33 -4.62 -12.96
C ALA A 90 -17.82 -3.34 -13.68
N ALA A 91 -16.93 -2.39 -13.99
CA ALA A 91 -17.29 -1.15 -14.68
C ALA A 91 -17.44 -1.38 -16.20
N LYS A 92 -18.68 -1.46 -16.68
CA LYS A 92 -19.02 -1.79 -18.09
C LYS A 92 -18.89 -0.63 -19.09
N GLN A 93 -18.71 0.63 -18.66
CA GLN A 93 -18.71 1.80 -19.55
C GLN A 93 -17.56 2.78 -19.22
N PRO A 94 -16.53 2.91 -20.08
CA PRO A 94 -15.32 3.70 -19.79
C PRO A 94 -15.50 5.22 -19.57
N PHE A 95 -16.60 5.81 -20.08
CA PHE A 95 -16.78 7.27 -20.15
C PHE A 95 -18.11 7.76 -19.55
N HIS A 96 -18.76 6.94 -18.72
CA HIS A 96 -19.93 7.39 -17.97
C HIS A 96 -19.48 8.18 -16.72
N PRO A 97 -20.19 9.26 -16.29
CA PRO A 97 -19.83 10.06 -15.12
C PRO A 97 -19.67 9.21 -13.84
N ASP A 98 -20.47 8.15 -13.71
CA ASP A 98 -20.42 7.23 -12.57
C ASP A 98 -19.13 6.41 -12.56
N SER A 99 -18.64 5.99 -13.72
CA SER A 99 -17.39 5.23 -13.85
C SER A 99 -16.15 6.10 -13.62
N MET A 100 -16.21 7.39 -13.95
CA MET A 100 -15.17 8.36 -13.58
C MET A 100 -15.09 8.55 -12.06
N ARG A 101 -16.23 8.73 -11.38
CA ARG A 101 -16.27 8.84 -9.91
C ARG A 101 -15.75 7.56 -9.24
N ALA A 102 -16.14 6.40 -9.77
CA ALA A 102 -15.63 5.12 -9.29
C ALA A 102 -14.10 5.05 -9.42
N GLY A 103 -13.53 5.45 -10.56
CA GLY A 103 -12.09 5.44 -10.76
C GLY A 103 -11.32 6.30 -9.76
N TYR A 104 -11.82 7.50 -9.45
CA TYR A 104 -11.21 8.35 -8.42
C TYR A 104 -11.33 7.75 -7.01
N SER A 105 -12.44 7.08 -6.70
CA SER A 105 -12.61 6.40 -5.40
C SER A 105 -11.69 5.20 -5.23
N LEU A 106 -11.42 4.45 -6.31
CA LEU A 106 -10.48 3.33 -6.31
C LEU A 106 -9.04 3.83 -6.14
N PHE A 107 -8.71 4.94 -6.78
CA PHE A 107 -7.41 5.60 -6.61
C PHE A 107 -7.16 6.04 -5.17
N THR A 108 -8.10 6.78 -4.57
CA THR A 108 -7.92 7.30 -3.21
C THR A 108 -7.96 6.21 -2.15
N SER A 109 -8.83 5.19 -2.30
CA SER A 109 -8.86 4.04 -1.39
C SER A 109 -7.54 3.26 -1.40
N GLY A 110 -6.97 3.01 -2.58
CA GLY A 110 -5.67 2.33 -2.68
C GLY A 110 -4.53 3.11 -2.02
N ILE A 111 -4.52 4.44 -2.17
CA ILE A 111 -3.55 5.31 -1.48
C ILE A 111 -3.70 5.22 0.03
N ILE A 112 -4.92 5.42 0.55
CA ILE A 112 -5.17 5.46 1.99
C ILE A 112 -4.77 4.12 2.64
N VAL A 113 -5.17 3.00 2.03
CA VAL A 113 -4.85 1.67 2.55
C VAL A 113 -3.35 1.40 2.50
N GLY A 114 -2.67 1.72 1.39
CA GLY A 114 -1.23 1.56 1.26
C GLY A 114 -0.47 2.31 2.36
N PHE A 115 -0.81 3.59 2.58
CA PHE A 115 -0.16 4.39 3.62
C PHE A 115 -0.53 3.95 5.05
N ALA A 116 -1.77 3.51 5.30
CA ALA A 116 -2.15 2.97 6.59
C ALA A 116 -1.35 1.70 6.93
N ASN A 117 -1.20 0.79 5.97
CA ASN A 117 -0.43 -0.43 6.12
C ASN A 117 1.08 -0.17 6.26
N LEU A 118 1.60 0.84 5.56
CA LEU A 118 2.98 1.29 5.73
C LEU A 118 3.27 1.70 7.17
N LEU A 119 2.42 2.58 7.71
CA LEU A 119 2.57 3.07 9.09
C LEU A 119 2.36 1.95 10.10
N CYS A 120 1.36 1.10 9.90
CA CYS A 120 1.09 -0.05 10.75
C CYS A 120 2.28 -1.03 10.78
N GLY A 121 2.83 -1.41 9.62
CA GLY A 121 3.98 -2.33 9.53
C GLY A 121 5.25 -1.77 10.18
N SER A 122 5.44 -0.45 10.16
CA SER A 122 6.54 0.20 10.91
C SER A 122 6.28 0.26 12.42
N GLY A 123 5.03 0.42 12.83
CA GLY A 123 4.61 0.54 14.22
C GLY A 123 4.66 -0.78 14.98
N THR A 124 4.39 -1.92 14.32
CA THR A 124 4.43 -3.26 14.97
C THR A 124 5.79 -3.63 15.54
N VAL A 125 6.87 -2.97 15.12
CA VAL A 125 8.23 -3.16 15.66
C VAL A 125 8.46 -2.39 16.95
N SER A 126 7.64 -1.35 17.22
CA SER A 126 7.88 -0.39 18.31
C SER A 126 7.17 -0.79 19.62
N ASP A 127 6.21 -1.73 19.56
CA ASP A 127 5.43 -2.12 20.74
C ASP A 127 6.16 -3.18 21.58
N PRO A 128 6.57 -2.86 22.82
CA PRO A 128 7.28 -3.80 23.71
C PRO A 128 6.35 -4.82 24.41
N HIS A 129 5.04 -4.80 24.09
CA HIS A 129 4.01 -5.61 24.76
C HIS A 129 3.47 -6.78 23.91
N LEU A 130 4.05 -7.04 22.73
CA LEU A 130 3.80 -8.22 21.88
C LEU A 130 4.71 -9.39 22.25
#